data_AF-A0A933C2Y1-F1
#
_entry.id   AF-A0A933C2Y1-F1
#
_cell.length_a   1.000
_cell.length_b   1.000
_cell.length_c   1.000
_cell.angle_alpha   90.00
_cell.angle_beta   90.00
_cell.angle_gamma   90.00
#
_symmetry.space_group_name_H-M   'P 1'
#
loop_
_entity.id
_entity.type
_entity.pdbx_description
1 polymer ?
#
loop_
_entity_poly.entity_id
_entity_poly.type
_entity_poly.pdbx_seq_one_letter_code
_entity_poly.pdbx_strand_id
1 'polypeptide(L)'
;MNPPIPKQDPLGRYIPLGIKIAVYLLLVIYLIQAADVFYEYVPGQPWPFLLRAIRNGIFVFIHEGGHARFFFFGRTMTILGGSFWQIAFPLLSFIIALRKSSHFIAPFALFWVGTNMMDVSLYMRDAPVRRLPLLAGHKVGHDWWNLFREWNMLESAGTWADVFYFVGILIGIGAIGWGIYLSIERFLNPLPFTLQADDDEAHVPRPMFKKPNSTPSPPRPNHSPPERGKSDSADNTFDGLI
;
A
#
# COMPACT_ATOMS: atom_id res chain seq x y z
N MET A 1 31.26 21.11 -8.53
CA MET A 1 30.78 20.08 -9.48
C MET A 1 29.83 19.17 -8.72
N ASN A 2 28.59 19.02 -9.16
CA ASN A 2 27.72 17.99 -8.59
C ASN A 2 28.32 16.61 -8.91
N PRO A 3 28.30 15.66 -7.97
CA PRO A 3 28.80 14.31 -8.24
C PRO A 3 28.01 13.70 -9.41
N PRO A 4 28.66 12.90 -10.27
CA PRO A 4 27.98 12.22 -11.36
C PRO A 4 26.89 11.31 -10.78
N ILE A 5 25.70 11.37 -11.39
CA ILE A 5 24.58 10.50 -11.04
C ILE A 5 25.07 9.05 -11.14
N PRO A 6 24.98 8.24 -10.05
CA PRO A 6 25.39 6.84 -10.10
C PRO A 6 24.69 6.15 -11.27
N LYS A 7 25.44 5.39 -12.09
CA LYS A 7 24.82 4.54 -13.13
C LYS A 7 23.91 3.54 -12.43
N GLN A 8 22.60 3.79 -12.50
CA GLN A 8 21.59 2.86 -12.01
C GLN A 8 21.50 1.67 -12.97
N ASP A 9 21.41 0.47 -12.42
CA ASP A 9 21.10 -0.74 -13.18
C ASP A 9 19.80 -0.54 -13.98
N PRO A 10 19.83 -0.71 -15.32
CA PRO A 10 18.63 -0.63 -16.14
C PRO A 10 17.48 -1.51 -15.60
N LEU A 11 17.76 -2.74 -15.15
CA LEU A 11 16.72 -3.65 -14.68
C LEU A 11 16.05 -3.11 -13.41
N GLY A 12 16.84 -2.69 -12.42
CA GLY A 12 16.36 -2.03 -11.20
C GLY A 12 15.50 -0.78 -11.45
N ARG A 13 15.67 -0.12 -12.60
CA ARG A 13 14.88 1.06 -12.99
C ARG A 13 13.61 0.72 -13.77
N TYR A 14 13.69 -0.18 -14.76
CA TYR A 14 12.56 -0.47 -15.66
C TYR A 14 11.56 -1.47 -15.08
N ILE A 15 12.00 -2.42 -14.23
CA ILE A 15 11.10 -3.42 -13.64
C ILE A 15 10.02 -2.76 -12.75
N PRO A 16 10.34 -1.85 -11.80
CA PRO A 16 9.32 -1.19 -10.99
C PRO A 16 8.36 -0.32 -11.81
N LEU A 17 8.83 0.26 -12.92
CA LEU A 17 7.97 1.02 -13.83
C LEU A 17 7.00 0.09 -14.57
N GLY A 18 7.49 -1.03 -15.11
CA GLY A 18 6.66 -2.03 -15.78
C GLY A 18 5.56 -2.58 -14.87
N ILE A 19 5.87 -2.87 -13.61
CA ILE A 19 4.89 -3.28 -12.59
C ILE A 19 3.83 -2.19 -12.39
N LYS A 20 4.24 -0.93 -12.22
CA LYS A 20 3.30 0.20 -12.04
C LYS A 20 2.38 0.37 -13.24
N ILE A 21 2.92 0.28 -14.47
CA ILE A 21 2.12 0.34 -15.71
C ILE A 21 1.07 -0.76 -15.69
N ALA A 22 1.47 -2.00 -15.41
CA ALA A 22 0.53 -3.13 -15.33
C ALA A 22 -0.56 -2.89 -14.27
N VAL A 23 -0.18 -2.38 -13.08
CA VAL A 23 -1.14 -2.04 -12.03
C VAL A 23 -2.14 -1.00 -12.50
N TYR A 24 -1.70 0.14 -13.07
CA TYR A 24 -2.63 1.19 -13.51
C TYR A 24 -3.50 0.75 -14.68
N LEU A 25 -3.00 -0.10 -15.60
CA LEU A 25 -3.83 -0.72 -16.63
C LEU A 25 -4.93 -1.59 -16.02
N LEU A 26 -4.59 -2.40 -15.01
CA LEU A 26 -5.58 -3.19 -14.28
C LEU A 26 -6.60 -2.30 -13.55
N LEU A 27 -6.18 -1.18 -12.96
CA LEU A 27 -7.09 -0.23 -12.30
C LEU A 27 -8.04 0.44 -13.32
N VAL A 28 -7.56 0.78 -14.52
CA VAL A 28 -8.41 1.32 -15.59
C VAL A 28 -9.45 0.29 -16.01
N ILE A 29 -9.03 -0.95 -16.26
CA ILE A 29 -9.95 -2.06 -16.61
C ILE A 29 -10.98 -2.26 -15.50
N TYR A 30 -10.54 -2.27 -14.23
CA TYR A 30 -11.44 -2.38 -13.09
C TYR A 30 -12.42 -1.21 -13.02
N LEU A 31 -11.97 0.03 -13.24
CA LEU A 31 -12.82 1.22 -13.18
C LEU A 31 -13.89 1.19 -14.27
N ILE A 32 -13.55 0.76 -15.48
CA ILE A 32 -14.52 0.60 -16.58
C ILE A 32 -15.57 -0.45 -16.21
N GLN A 33 -15.14 -1.61 -15.68
CA GLN A 33 -16.07 -2.65 -15.20
C GLN A 33 -16.97 -2.15 -14.07
N ALA A 34 -16.39 -1.42 -13.11
CA ALA A 34 -17.11 -0.85 -11.97
C ALA A 34 -18.11 0.23 -12.42
N ALA A 35 -17.74 1.09 -13.37
CA ALA A 35 -18.63 2.12 -13.91
C ALA A 35 -19.87 1.49 -14.55
N ASP A 36 -19.70 0.47 -15.38
CA ASP A 36 -20.82 -0.24 -15.98
C ASP A 36 -21.71 -0.92 -14.93
N VAL A 37 -21.12 -1.76 -14.06
CA VAL A 37 -21.87 -2.64 -13.16
C VAL A 37 -22.45 -1.92 -11.94
N PHE A 38 -21.76 -0.92 -11.39
CA PHE A 38 -22.24 -0.20 -10.21
C PHE A 38 -23.23 0.92 -10.51
N TYR A 39 -23.45 1.23 -11.79
CA TYR A 39 -24.51 2.17 -12.15
C TYR A 39 -25.88 1.56 -11.87
N GLU A 40 -26.19 0.34 -12.32
CA GLU A 40 -27.47 -0.28 -12.04
C GLU A 40 -27.38 -1.81 -11.95
N TYR A 41 -28.08 -2.39 -10.97
CA TYR A 41 -28.14 -3.83 -10.85
C TYR A 41 -29.11 -4.43 -11.88
N VAL A 42 -28.58 -5.24 -12.79
CA VAL A 42 -29.36 -6.00 -13.77
C VAL A 42 -29.48 -7.46 -13.31
N PRO A 43 -30.69 -7.94 -12.93
CA PRO A 43 -30.89 -9.32 -12.50
C PRO A 43 -30.50 -10.33 -13.57
N GLY A 44 -29.78 -11.38 -13.17
CA GLY A 44 -29.34 -12.46 -14.08
C GLY A 44 -28.11 -12.12 -14.93
N GLN A 45 -27.65 -10.87 -14.97
CA GLN A 45 -26.42 -10.49 -15.65
C GLN A 45 -25.20 -10.89 -14.81
N PRO A 46 -24.28 -11.72 -15.31
CA PRO A 46 -23.06 -12.06 -14.59
C PRO A 46 -22.13 -10.86 -14.53
N TRP A 47 -21.56 -10.60 -13.36
CA TRP A 47 -20.57 -9.55 -13.20
C TRP A 47 -19.19 -10.02 -13.65
N PRO A 48 -18.34 -9.13 -14.19
CA PRO A 48 -16.96 -9.45 -14.55
C PRO A 48 -16.22 -10.12 -13.39
N PHE A 49 -15.43 -11.14 -13.70
CA PHE A 49 -14.78 -11.97 -12.68
C PHE A 49 -13.95 -11.15 -11.69
N LEU A 50 -13.11 -10.24 -12.19
CA LEU A 50 -12.22 -9.41 -11.37
C LEU A 50 -13.02 -8.51 -10.42
N LEU A 51 -14.02 -7.80 -10.95
CA LEU A 51 -14.93 -6.96 -10.17
C LEU A 51 -15.61 -7.76 -9.06
N ARG A 52 -16.21 -8.89 -9.42
CA ARG A 52 -16.91 -9.77 -8.48
C ARG A 52 -15.98 -10.31 -7.39
N ALA A 53 -14.78 -10.75 -7.76
CA ALA A 53 -13.80 -11.31 -6.82
C ALA A 53 -13.36 -10.26 -5.80
N ILE A 54 -13.00 -9.05 -6.25
CA ILE A 54 -12.56 -7.97 -5.36
C ILE A 54 -13.72 -7.51 -4.48
N ARG A 55 -14.90 -7.26 -5.06
CA ARG A 55 -16.04 -6.79 -4.27
C ARG A 55 -16.43 -7.79 -3.20
N ASN A 56 -16.68 -9.04 -3.58
CA ASN A 56 -17.20 -10.03 -2.64
C ASN A 56 -16.14 -10.48 -1.63
N GLY A 57 -14.86 -10.50 -2.03
CA GLY A 57 -13.76 -10.88 -1.15
C GLY A 57 -13.28 -9.77 -0.22
N ILE A 58 -13.44 -8.50 -0.60
CA ILE A 58 -12.85 -7.36 0.12
C ILE A 58 -13.92 -6.34 0.52
N PHE A 59 -14.62 -5.74 -0.44
CA PHE A 59 -15.51 -4.60 -0.16
C PHE A 59 -16.67 -4.99 0.75
N VAL A 60 -17.35 -6.07 0.36
CA VAL A 60 -18.40 -6.71 1.14
C VAL A 60 -17.91 -7.09 2.54
N PHE A 61 -16.72 -7.69 2.65
CA PHE A 61 -16.22 -8.14 3.94
C PHE A 61 -15.98 -6.96 4.88
N ILE A 62 -15.43 -5.86 4.35
CA ILE A 62 -15.26 -4.61 5.09
C ILE A 62 -16.63 -4.02 5.45
N HIS A 63 -17.60 -4.06 4.53
CA HIS A 63 -18.97 -3.58 4.77
C HIS A 63 -19.62 -4.32 5.95
N GLU A 64 -19.64 -5.65 5.94
CA GLU A 64 -20.21 -6.44 7.04
C GLU A 64 -19.47 -6.18 8.37
N GLY A 65 -18.15 -6.05 8.31
CA GLY A 65 -17.33 -5.66 9.47
C GLY A 65 -17.66 -4.26 10.00
N GLY A 66 -18.17 -3.37 9.15
CA GLY A 66 -18.66 -2.04 9.51
C GLY A 66 -19.89 -2.11 10.40
N HIS A 67 -20.89 -2.93 10.06
CA HIS A 67 -22.07 -3.13 10.91
C HIS A 67 -21.67 -3.61 12.32
N ALA A 68 -20.79 -4.61 12.39
CA ALA A 68 -20.30 -5.14 13.66
C ALA A 68 -19.53 -4.09 14.47
N ARG A 69 -18.70 -3.28 13.80
CA ARG A 69 -17.91 -2.22 14.44
C ARG A 69 -18.77 -1.11 15.02
N PHE A 70 -19.85 -0.75 14.34
CA PHE A 70 -20.67 0.40 14.70
C PHE A 70 -21.97 0.03 15.45
N PHE A 71 -22.16 -1.25 15.78
CA PHE A 71 -23.31 -1.78 16.50
C PHE A 71 -23.66 -1.00 17.79
N PHE A 72 -22.64 -0.59 18.55
CA PHE A 72 -22.82 0.10 19.84
C PHE A 72 -23.34 1.54 19.72
N PHE A 73 -23.38 2.12 18.53
CA PHE A 73 -23.82 3.50 18.28
C PHE A 73 -25.31 3.61 17.91
N GLY A 74 -26.08 2.56 18.14
CA GLY A 74 -27.52 2.51 17.87
C GLY A 74 -27.87 2.13 16.43
N ARG A 75 -29.15 1.82 16.19
CA ARG A 75 -29.63 1.16 14.96
C ARG A 75 -29.21 1.87 13.68
N THR A 76 -29.41 3.18 13.58
CA THR A 76 -29.09 3.96 12.38
C THR A 76 -27.61 3.86 12.04
N MET A 77 -26.72 3.97 13.04
CA MET A 77 -25.28 3.89 12.83
C MET A 77 -24.79 2.45 12.63
N THR A 78 -25.47 1.44 13.20
CA THR A 78 -25.22 0.04 12.85
C THR A 78 -25.45 -0.20 11.36
N ILE A 79 -26.59 0.26 10.83
CA ILE A 79 -26.95 0.10 9.40
C ILE A 79 -26.02 0.94 8.52
N LEU A 80 -25.86 2.23 8.81
CA LEU A 80 -24.96 3.11 8.05
C LEU A 80 -23.49 2.67 8.13
N GLY A 81 -23.12 2.01 9.24
CA GLY A 81 -21.77 1.59 9.57
C GLY A 81 -21.11 0.72 8.51
N GLY A 82 -21.87 -0.09 7.77
CA GLY A 82 -21.32 -0.90 6.68
C GLY A 82 -20.78 -0.04 5.55
N SER A 83 -21.64 0.78 4.94
CA SER A 83 -21.26 1.72 3.89
C SER A 83 -20.22 2.74 4.36
N PHE A 84 -20.36 3.23 5.60
CA PHE A 84 -19.41 4.17 6.18
C PHE A 84 -18.02 3.56 6.32
N TRP A 85 -17.90 2.37 6.91
CA TRP A 85 -16.60 1.74 7.13
C TRP A 85 -15.95 1.31 5.82
N GLN A 86 -16.75 0.86 4.86
CA GLN A 86 -16.32 0.51 3.50
C GLN A 86 -15.59 1.68 2.79
N ILE A 87 -16.02 2.92 2.99
CA ILE A 87 -15.37 4.12 2.43
C ILE A 87 -14.27 4.66 3.36
N ALA A 88 -14.52 4.69 4.68
CA ALA A 88 -13.60 5.27 5.65
C ALA A 88 -12.28 4.49 5.77
N PHE A 89 -12.31 3.17 5.63
CA PHE A 89 -11.12 2.32 5.72
C PHE A 89 -10.06 2.64 4.64
N PRO A 90 -10.38 2.63 3.33
CA PRO A 90 -9.42 3.04 2.31
C PRO A 90 -9.05 4.53 2.41
N LEU A 91 -9.98 5.38 2.87
CA LEU A 91 -9.68 6.81 3.09
C LEU A 91 -8.62 7.02 4.18
N LEU A 92 -8.73 6.29 5.30
CA LEU A 92 -7.71 6.33 6.35
C LEU A 92 -6.36 5.81 5.84
N SER A 93 -6.38 4.75 5.03
CA SER A 93 -5.18 4.21 4.39
C SER A 93 -4.53 5.24 3.46
N PHE A 94 -5.34 6.00 2.70
CA PHE A 94 -4.88 7.10 1.86
C PHE A 94 -4.22 8.21 2.70
N ILE A 95 -4.87 8.64 3.78
CA ILE A 95 -4.32 9.69 4.68
C ILE A 95 -2.99 9.25 5.28
N ILE A 96 -2.87 8.00 5.74
CA ILE A 96 -1.62 7.45 6.27
C ILE A 96 -0.55 7.41 5.17
N ALA A 97 -0.90 6.95 3.96
CA ALA A 97 0.03 6.88 2.84
C ALA A 97 0.54 8.27 2.42
N LEU A 98 -0.32 9.30 2.43
CA LEU A 98 0.09 10.69 2.20
C LEU A 98 1.08 11.17 3.27
N ARG A 99 0.80 10.93 4.56
CA ARG A 99 1.70 11.30 5.67
C ARG A 99 3.06 10.59 5.61
N LYS A 100 3.10 9.41 5.00
CA LYS A 100 4.32 8.62 4.79
C LYS A 100 4.98 8.88 3.43
N SER A 101 4.48 9.85 2.65
CA SER A 101 4.96 10.16 1.31
C SER A 101 5.04 8.92 0.40
N SER A 102 4.08 8.00 0.54
CA SER A 102 4.02 6.77 -0.25
C SER A 102 3.34 7.03 -1.59
N HIS A 103 4.17 7.32 -2.59
CA HIS A 103 3.76 7.63 -3.96
C HIS A 103 3.02 6.49 -4.68
N PHE A 104 3.15 5.25 -4.18
CA PHE A 104 2.48 4.08 -4.75
C PHE A 104 1.17 3.74 -4.02
N ILE A 105 1.20 3.76 -2.67
CA ILE A 105 0.03 3.35 -1.88
C ILE A 105 -1.04 4.44 -1.88
N ALA A 106 -0.66 5.72 -1.87
CA ALA A 106 -1.64 6.80 -1.78
C ALA A 106 -2.60 6.83 -2.98
N PRO A 107 -2.15 6.81 -4.26
CA PRO A 107 -3.07 6.75 -5.40
C PRO A 107 -3.95 5.49 -5.40
N PHE A 108 -3.38 4.34 -5.03
CA PHE A 108 -4.14 3.08 -4.96
C PHE A 108 -5.24 3.12 -3.89
N ALA A 109 -4.94 3.63 -2.70
CA ALA A 109 -5.92 3.78 -1.63
C ALA A 109 -7.03 4.78 -2.00
N LEU A 110 -6.67 5.90 -2.66
CA LEU A 110 -7.65 6.86 -3.17
C LEU A 110 -8.55 6.26 -4.25
N PHE A 111 -8.00 5.42 -5.13
CA PHE A 111 -8.77 4.67 -6.11
C PHE A 111 -9.81 3.75 -5.45
N TRP A 112 -9.44 3.10 -4.34
CA TRP A 112 -10.38 2.32 -3.54
C TRP A 112 -11.47 3.16 -2.89
N VAL A 113 -11.17 4.39 -2.43
CA VAL A 113 -12.22 5.31 -1.95
C VAL A 113 -13.27 5.52 -3.04
N GLY A 114 -12.84 5.85 -4.26
CA GLY A 114 -13.75 6.11 -5.38
C GLY A 114 -14.61 4.90 -5.75
N THR A 115 -13.98 3.73 -5.89
CA THR A 115 -14.71 2.50 -6.26
C THR A 115 -15.64 1.99 -5.16
N ASN A 116 -15.32 2.21 -3.88
CA ASN A 116 -16.23 1.93 -2.77
C ASN A 116 -17.41 2.91 -2.72
N MET A 117 -17.22 4.18 -3.09
CA MET A 117 -18.34 5.11 -3.25
C MET A 117 -19.29 4.67 -4.37
N MET A 118 -18.76 4.17 -5.49
CA MET A 118 -19.57 3.61 -6.57
C MET A 118 -20.32 2.35 -6.12
N ASP A 119 -19.69 1.42 -5.41
CA ASP A 119 -20.37 0.24 -4.85
C ASP A 119 -21.48 0.63 -3.85
N VAL A 120 -21.22 1.61 -2.97
CA VAL A 120 -22.23 2.17 -2.06
C VAL A 120 -23.43 2.76 -2.82
N SER A 121 -23.16 3.45 -3.94
CA SER A 121 -24.21 4.03 -4.79
C SER A 121 -25.17 2.99 -5.39
N LEU A 122 -24.68 1.77 -5.65
CA LEU A 122 -25.51 0.68 -6.15
C LEU A 122 -26.57 0.29 -5.11
N TYR A 123 -26.22 0.21 -3.83
CA TYR A 123 -27.19 -0.08 -2.77
C TYR A 123 -28.19 1.06 -2.59
N MET A 124 -27.74 2.32 -2.70
CA MET A 124 -28.63 3.49 -2.68
C MET A 124 -29.66 3.44 -3.81
N ARG A 125 -29.20 3.16 -5.03
CA ARG A 125 -30.07 3.11 -6.21
C ARG A 125 -31.04 1.94 -6.17
N ASP A 126 -30.58 0.80 -5.68
CA ASP A 126 -31.41 -0.39 -5.51
C ASP A 126 -32.46 -0.20 -4.39
N ALA A 127 -32.27 0.75 -3.47
CA ALA A 127 -33.12 0.90 -2.27
C ALA A 127 -34.64 0.89 -2.54
N PRO A 128 -35.21 1.57 -3.56
CA PRO A 128 -36.65 1.52 -3.82
C PRO A 128 -37.15 0.16 -4.34
N VAL A 129 -36.31 -0.59 -5.07
CA VAL A 129 -36.70 -1.81 -5.79
C VAL A 129 -36.23 -3.11 -5.14
N ARG A 130 -35.16 -3.05 -4.33
CA ARG A 130 -34.60 -4.13 -3.52
C ARG A 130 -34.32 -5.40 -4.33
N ARG A 131 -33.68 -5.25 -5.49
CA ARG A 131 -33.36 -6.36 -6.40
C ARG A 131 -31.99 -6.95 -6.10
N LEU A 132 -31.06 -6.17 -5.53
CA LEU A 132 -29.69 -6.61 -5.28
C LEU A 132 -29.68 -7.76 -4.25
N PRO A 133 -29.08 -8.92 -4.57
CA PRO A 133 -28.99 -10.03 -3.64
C PRO A 133 -28.11 -9.66 -2.44
N LEU A 134 -28.67 -9.76 -1.23
CA LEU A 134 -27.94 -9.57 0.01
C LEU A 134 -27.17 -10.82 0.40
N LEU A 135 -26.08 -10.62 1.14
CA LEU A 135 -25.37 -11.71 1.80
C LEU A 135 -26.22 -12.22 2.97
N ALA A 136 -26.20 -13.54 3.19
CA ALA A 136 -27.01 -14.25 4.19
C ALA A 136 -28.54 -14.30 3.96
N GLY A 137 -29.08 -13.78 2.85
CA GLY A 137 -30.48 -14.05 2.45
C GLY A 137 -31.57 -13.45 3.35
N HIS A 138 -31.23 -12.51 4.24
CA HIS A 138 -32.21 -11.87 5.13
C HIS A 138 -32.98 -10.75 4.41
N LYS A 139 -34.27 -10.99 4.13
CA LYS A 139 -35.22 -10.05 3.50
C LYS A 139 -35.53 -8.77 4.30
N VAL A 140 -34.93 -8.57 5.48
CA VAL A 140 -35.11 -7.40 6.36
C VAL A 140 -34.01 -6.33 6.11
N GLY A 141 -32.92 -6.67 5.43
CA GLY A 141 -31.63 -5.96 5.51
C GLY A 141 -31.15 -5.23 4.26
N HIS A 142 -32.00 -4.50 3.53
CA HIS A 142 -31.47 -3.53 2.56
C HIS A 142 -31.15 -2.24 3.32
N ASP A 143 -29.87 -2.00 3.62
CA ASP A 143 -29.44 -0.89 4.47
C ASP A 143 -29.99 0.45 3.99
N TRP A 144 -29.76 0.77 2.72
CA TRP A 144 -30.20 2.05 2.16
C TRP A 144 -31.72 2.17 2.01
N TRP A 145 -32.45 1.05 1.88
CA TRP A 145 -33.91 1.10 1.99
C TRP A 145 -34.34 1.47 3.41
N ASN A 146 -33.73 0.85 4.43
CA ASN A 146 -34.03 1.16 5.83
C ASN A 146 -33.72 2.62 6.15
N LEU A 147 -32.54 3.11 5.75
CA LEU A 147 -32.10 4.48 5.99
C LEU A 147 -32.98 5.49 5.26
N PHE A 148 -33.19 5.34 3.94
CA PHE A 148 -34.03 6.29 3.20
C PHE A 148 -35.49 6.25 3.63
N ARG A 149 -36.02 5.10 4.06
CA ARG A 149 -37.36 5.04 4.64
C ARG A 149 -37.45 5.78 5.97
N GLU A 150 -36.49 5.57 6.86
CA GLU A 150 -36.41 6.24 8.16
C GLU A 150 -36.27 7.76 8.02
N TRP A 151 -35.54 8.22 7.01
CA TRP A 151 -35.35 9.64 6.72
C TRP A 151 -36.43 10.26 5.83
N ASN A 152 -37.41 9.48 5.35
CA ASN A 152 -38.41 9.91 4.37
C ASN A 152 -37.80 10.48 3.08
N MET A 153 -36.75 9.82 2.57
CA MET A 153 -35.91 10.25 1.44
C MET A 153 -35.91 9.25 0.26
N LEU A 154 -36.81 8.27 0.25
CA LEU A 154 -36.80 7.20 -0.75
C LEU A 154 -36.95 7.71 -2.19
N GLU A 155 -37.70 8.79 -2.40
CA GLU A 155 -37.85 9.44 -3.72
C GLU A 155 -36.53 10.05 -4.23
N SER A 156 -35.65 10.48 -3.31
CA SER A 156 -34.34 11.05 -3.63
C SER A 156 -33.22 10.01 -3.75
N ALA A 157 -33.52 8.71 -3.60
CA ALA A 157 -32.53 7.64 -3.58
C ALA A 157 -31.65 7.62 -4.85
N GLY A 158 -32.25 7.81 -6.03
CA GLY A 158 -31.53 7.90 -7.30
C GLY A 158 -30.57 9.08 -7.34
N THR A 159 -30.99 10.25 -6.85
CA THR A 159 -30.15 11.46 -6.80
C THR A 159 -28.92 11.27 -5.92
N TRP A 160 -29.09 10.70 -4.73
CA TRP A 160 -27.95 10.42 -3.84
C TRP A 160 -27.03 9.34 -4.42
N ALA A 161 -27.61 8.32 -5.07
CA ALA A 161 -26.82 7.33 -5.79
C ALA A 161 -25.99 7.98 -6.90
N ASP A 162 -26.56 8.85 -7.73
CA ASP A 162 -25.82 9.57 -8.78
C ASP A 162 -24.67 10.39 -8.20
N VAL A 163 -24.89 11.12 -7.11
CA VAL A 163 -23.82 11.89 -6.45
C VAL A 163 -22.67 10.98 -6.04
N PHE A 164 -22.95 9.88 -5.33
CA PHE A 164 -21.92 8.94 -4.88
C PHE A 164 -21.21 8.26 -6.06
N TYR A 165 -21.97 7.88 -7.08
CA TYR A 165 -21.46 7.25 -8.29
C TYR A 165 -20.49 8.16 -9.04
N PHE A 166 -20.93 9.39 -9.39
CA PHE A 166 -20.12 10.32 -10.17
C PHE A 166 -18.92 10.85 -9.38
N VAL A 167 -19.08 11.14 -8.08
CA VAL A 167 -17.94 11.49 -7.22
C VAL A 167 -16.95 10.33 -7.15
N GLY A 168 -17.44 9.10 -7.04
CA GLY A 168 -16.61 7.90 -7.04
C GLY A 168 -15.82 7.73 -8.35
N ILE A 169 -16.44 7.96 -9.50
CA ILE A 169 -15.77 7.98 -10.81
C ILE A 169 -14.68 9.04 -10.85
N LEU A 170 -15.00 10.28 -10.45
CA LEU A 170 -14.04 11.39 -10.48
C LEU A 170 -12.84 11.11 -9.58
N ILE A 171 -13.06 10.56 -8.39
CA ILE A 171 -11.98 10.12 -7.49
C ILE A 171 -11.16 9.00 -8.14
N GLY A 172 -11.80 8.01 -8.76
CA GLY A 172 -11.13 6.91 -9.45
C GLY A 172 -10.24 7.37 -10.59
N ILE A 173 -10.76 8.24 -11.47
CA ILE A 173 -10.00 8.85 -12.58
C ILE A 173 -8.85 9.70 -12.03
N GLY A 174 -9.13 10.56 -11.05
CA GLY A 174 -8.13 11.41 -10.42
C GLY A 174 -7.01 10.60 -9.77
N ALA A 175 -7.35 9.50 -9.10
CA ALA A 175 -6.38 8.59 -8.47
C ALA A 175 -5.48 7.90 -9.50
N ILE A 176 -6.04 7.40 -10.60
CA ILE A 176 -5.25 6.79 -11.69
C ILE A 176 -4.35 7.85 -12.33
N GLY A 177 -4.89 9.03 -12.67
CA GLY A 177 -4.12 10.11 -13.29
C GLY A 177 -2.98 10.60 -12.41
N TRP A 178 -3.26 10.85 -11.12
CA TRP A 178 -2.24 11.18 -10.13
C TRP A 178 -1.17 10.07 -10.05
N GLY A 179 -1.60 8.82 -9.92
CA GLY A 179 -0.69 7.70 -9.78
C GLY A 179 0.25 7.49 -10.98
N ILE A 180 -0.26 7.68 -12.20
CA ILE A 180 0.54 7.69 -13.42
C ILE A 180 1.54 8.85 -13.40
N TYR A 181 1.08 10.07 -13.07
CA TYR A 181 1.93 11.24 -12.96
C TYR A 181 3.11 11.01 -11.99
N LEU A 182 2.85 10.53 -10.78
CA LEU A 182 3.90 10.22 -9.80
C LEU A 182 4.85 9.11 -10.27
N SER A 183 4.34 8.15 -11.04
CA SER A 183 5.15 7.07 -11.60
C SER A 183 6.13 7.59 -12.64
N ILE A 184 5.67 8.51 -13.50
CA ILE A 184 6.50 9.19 -14.50
C ILE A 184 7.52 10.11 -13.81
N GLU A 185 7.06 10.96 -12.89
CA GLU A 185 7.93 11.87 -12.14
C GLU A 185 9.05 11.11 -11.44
N ARG A 186 8.72 9.99 -10.77
CA ARG A 186 9.71 9.16 -10.08
C ARG A 186 10.68 8.46 -11.04
N PHE A 187 10.21 8.12 -12.23
CA PHE A 187 11.06 7.51 -13.26
C PHE A 187 12.01 8.54 -13.87
N LEU A 188 11.56 9.79 -14.08
CA LEU A 188 12.38 10.89 -14.60
C LEU A 188 13.35 11.44 -13.55
N ASN A 189 12.93 11.49 -12.29
CA ASN A 189 13.70 12.00 -11.15
C ASN A 189 13.97 10.87 -10.12
N PRO A 190 14.86 9.92 -10.44
CA PRO A 190 15.20 8.87 -9.49
C PRO A 190 15.94 9.47 -8.30
N LEU A 191 15.46 9.23 -7.08
CA LEU A 191 16.29 9.53 -5.90
C LEU A 191 17.58 8.71 -5.98
N PRO A 192 18.72 9.27 -5.54
CA PRO A 192 19.92 8.48 -5.36
C PRO A 192 19.57 7.32 -4.43
N PHE A 193 19.69 6.10 -4.93
CA PHE A 193 19.66 4.91 -4.11
C PHE A 193 20.95 4.94 -3.30
N THR A 194 20.93 5.66 -2.19
CA THR A 194 21.84 5.37 -1.10
C THR A 194 21.26 4.10 -0.49
N LEU A 195 21.93 2.98 -0.72
CA LEU A 195 22.01 2.02 0.38
C LEU A 195 22.56 2.85 1.52
N GLN A 196 21.69 3.23 2.45
CA GLN A 196 22.17 3.41 3.80
C GLN A 196 22.81 2.05 4.07
N ALA A 197 24.14 1.96 3.97
CA ALA A 197 24.82 0.88 4.63
C ALA A 197 24.22 0.94 6.04
N ASP A 198 23.68 -0.18 6.50
CA ASP A 198 23.28 -0.28 7.89
C ASP A 198 24.58 -0.06 8.68
N ASP A 199 24.90 1.20 8.98
CA ASP A 199 25.87 1.61 9.98
C ASP A 199 25.35 1.16 11.36
N ASP A 200 24.07 0.81 11.43
CA ASP A 200 23.50 -0.16 12.36
C ASP A 200 23.98 -1.57 11.97
N GLU A 201 25.30 -1.79 12.09
CA GLU A 201 25.83 -3.11 12.39
C GLU A 201 24.97 -3.58 13.56
N ALA A 202 23.99 -4.47 13.29
CA ALA A 202 23.06 -4.95 14.28
C ALA A 202 23.89 -5.24 15.51
N HIS A 203 23.63 -4.55 16.61
CA HIS A 203 24.33 -4.77 17.86
C HIS A 203 23.95 -6.19 18.27
N VAL A 204 24.63 -7.18 17.70
CA VAL A 204 24.58 -8.57 18.10
C VAL A 204 25.04 -8.48 19.54
N PRO A 205 24.13 -8.66 20.52
CA PRO A 205 24.53 -8.57 21.91
C PRO A 205 25.65 -9.60 22.06
N ARG A 206 26.85 -9.14 22.43
CA ARG A 206 27.97 -10.07 22.65
C ARG A 206 27.45 -11.13 23.61
N PRO A 207 27.57 -12.43 23.30
CA PRO A 207 27.14 -13.46 24.22
C PRO A 207 27.79 -13.18 25.56
N MET A 208 26.97 -13.03 26.60
CA MET A 208 27.43 -12.76 27.96
C MET A 208 28.01 -14.04 28.58
N PHE A 209 28.90 -14.71 27.86
CA PHE A 209 29.72 -15.78 28.42
C PHE A 209 30.93 -15.15 29.08
N LYS A 210 30.85 -15.04 30.39
CA LYS A 210 31.97 -14.75 31.28
C LYS A 210 33.06 -15.80 30.98
N LYS A 211 34.16 -15.39 30.35
CA LYS A 211 35.34 -16.27 30.21
C LYS A 211 35.72 -16.76 31.62
N PRO A 212 35.98 -18.06 31.83
CA PRO A 212 36.58 -18.52 33.07
C PRO A 212 37.90 -17.77 33.28
N ASN A 213 38.15 -17.32 34.50
CA ASN A 213 39.33 -16.54 34.89
C ASN A 213 40.60 -17.09 34.23
N SER A 214 41.27 -16.28 33.42
CA SER A 214 42.61 -16.58 32.94
C SER A 214 43.56 -16.61 34.14
N THR A 215 44.25 -17.74 34.32
CA THR A 215 45.40 -17.88 35.22
C THR A 215 46.45 -16.81 34.92
N PRO A 216 47.16 -16.26 35.93
CA PRO A 216 48.16 -15.22 35.69
C PRO A 216 49.28 -15.76 34.82
N SER A 217 49.64 -15.02 33.77
CA SER A 217 50.84 -15.30 32.98
C SER A 217 52.10 -14.99 33.79
N PRO A 218 53.20 -15.75 33.64
CA PRO A 218 54.45 -15.47 34.32
C PRO A 218 55.09 -14.16 33.81
N PRO A 219 55.94 -13.48 34.61
CA PRO A 219 56.53 -12.20 34.22
C PRO A 219 57.48 -12.37 33.03
N ARG A 220 57.42 -11.43 32.09
CA ARG A 220 58.36 -11.38 30.94
C ARG A 220 59.75 -10.90 31.39
N PRO A 221 60.85 -11.41 30.80
CA PRO A 221 62.18 -10.88 31.04
C PRO A 221 62.33 -9.49 30.42
N ASN A 222 63.06 -8.63 31.13
CA ASN A 222 63.38 -7.27 30.72
C ASN A 222 64.50 -7.31 29.68
N HIS A 223 64.20 -6.96 28.43
CA HIS A 223 65.23 -6.67 27.43
C HIS A 223 64.98 -5.29 26.83
N SER A 224 65.85 -4.35 27.20
CA SER A 224 65.99 -3.06 26.54
C SER A 224 66.52 -3.27 25.11
N PRO A 225 66.09 -2.48 24.11
CA PRO A 225 66.65 -2.58 22.76
C PRO A 225 68.08 -2.01 22.73
N PRO A 226 69.03 -2.60 22.00
CA PRO A 226 70.34 -1.98 21.81
C PRO A 226 70.29 -0.87 20.75
N GLU A 227 71.15 0.12 20.97
CA GLU A 227 71.33 1.32 20.16
C GLU A 227 71.82 1.04 18.73
N ARG A 228 71.50 2.01 17.86
CA ARG A 228 71.80 2.05 16.43
C ARG A 228 73.25 2.48 16.19
N GLY A 229 74.08 1.59 15.64
CA GLY A 229 75.43 1.90 15.14
C GLY A 229 75.50 1.85 13.60
N LYS A 230 76.25 2.79 13.00
CA LYS A 230 76.51 2.95 11.55
C LYS A 230 77.68 2.06 11.07
N SER A 231 77.82 2.00 9.73
CA SER A 231 78.97 1.53 8.89
C SER A 231 78.99 0.01 8.60
N ASP A 232 79.37 -0.52 7.43
CA ASP A 232 79.83 -0.04 6.12
C ASP A 232 79.61 -1.15 5.06
N SER A 233 79.81 -0.76 3.80
CA SER A 233 79.90 -1.50 2.52
C SER A 233 80.32 -2.99 2.50
N ALA A 234 79.65 -3.78 1.64
CA ALA A 234 80.20 -4.66 0.58
C ALA A 234 79.06 -5.58 0.05
N ASP A 235 78.61 -5.50 -1.20
CA ASP A 235 79.16 -6.05 -2.45
C ASP A 235 78.65 -7.48 -2.77
N ASN A 236 78.12 -7.63 -4.00
CA ASN A 236 78.01 -8.86 -4.81
C ASN A 236 76.92 -9.89 -4.41
N THR A 237 76.22 -10.63 -5.29
CA THR A 237 76.10 -10.77 -6.75
C THR A 237 75.04 -11.86 -7.01
N PHE A 238 74.42 -11.82 -8.19
CA PHE A 238 73.98 -12.95 -9.04
C PHE A 238 72.70 -13.76 -8.73
N ASP A 239 71.82 -13.70 -9.74
CA ASP A 239 71.18 -14.79 -10.48
C ASP A 239 70.22 -15.80 -9.81
N GLY A 240 68.99 -15.79 -10.33
CA GLY A 240 68.62 -16.85 -11.27
C GLY A 240 67.58 -17.87 -10.82
N LEU A 241 66.57 -18.01 -11.68
CA LEU A 241 65.88 -19.24 -12.08
C LEU A 241 64.65 -19.73 -11.29
N ILE A 242 63.53 -19.65 -12.05
CA ILE A 242 62.31 -20.49 -12.11
C ILE A 242 61.19 -20.11 -11.15
#